data_AF-A0A232FPA8-F1
#
_entry.id   AF-A0A232FPA8-F1
#
_cell.length_a   1.000
_cell.length_b   1.000
_cell.length_c   1.000
_cell.angle_alpha   90.00
_cell.angle_beta   90.00
_cell.angle_gamma   90.00
#
_symmetry.space_group_name_H-M   'P 1'
#
loop_
_entity.id
_entity.type
_entity.pdbx_description
1 polymer ?
#
loop_
_entity_poly.entity_id
_entity_poly.type
_entity_poly.pdbx_seq_one_letter_code
_entity_poly.pdbx_strand_id
1 'polypeptide(L)'
;MFMSTKKKPWFYKKTLPRNVVTAINRSRADHYNLSASLTRFKIVNDTKCLCGEEVEDLNHVVCQCQLYNEQRFKLIRNLLTQKHQLPLHIDTLIVSKYVNF
;
A
#
# COMPACT_ATOMS: atom_id res chain seq x y z
N MET A 1 -2.59 15.04 9.54
CA MET A 1 -1.33 15.25 8.78
C MET A 1 -0.14 15.03 9.70
N PHE A 2 0.58 13.92 9.58
CA PHE A 2 1.76 13.62 10.41
C PHE A 2 3.00 14.34 9.84
N MET A 3 3.27 15.55 10.31
CA MET A 3 4.54 16.23 10.03
C MET A 3 5.63 15.61 10.91
N SER A 4 6.52 14.82 10.31
CA SER A 4 7.69 14.30 11.03
C SER A 4 8.67 15.43 11.29
N THR A 5 9.10 15.59 12.54
CA THR A 5 10.15 16.54 12.94
C THR A 5 11.56 16.11 12.50
N LYS A 6 11.69 14.95 11.83
CA LYS A 6 12.99 14.45 11.34
C LYS A 6 13.42 15.22 10.10
N LYS A 7 14.65 15.71 10.10
CA LYS A 7 15.28 16.41 8.96
C LYS A 7 15.43 15.55 7.69
N LYS A 8 15.26 14.22 7.81
CA LYS A 8 15.54 13.26 6.74
C LYS A 8 14.31 12.37 6.51
N PRO A 9 13.97 12.03 5.25
CA PRO A 9 12.83 11.17 4.94
C PRO A 9 13.04 9.73 5.43
N TRP A 10 11.95 8.96 5.52
CA TRP A 10 11.97 7.57 6.03
C TRP A 10 12.86 6.61 5.20
N PHE A 11 13.17 6.98 3.95
CA PHE A 11 14.03 6.23 3.04
C PHE A 11 15.47 6.79 2.95
N TYR A 12 15.85 7.76 3.78
CA TYR A 12 17.22 8.28 3.83
C TYR A 12 18.16 7.16 4.29
N LYS A 13 18.97 6.62 3.37
CA LYS A 13 19.83 5.41 3.50
C LYS A 13 19.16 4.06 3.19
N LYS A 14 17.96 4.03 2.62
CA LYS A 14 17.40 2.79 2.06
C LYS A 14 17.74 2.71 0.58
N THR A 15 18.22 1.54 0.15
CA THR A 15 18.47 1.24 -1.28
C THR A 15 17.17 0.76 -1.91
N LEU A 16 16.24 1.68 -2.13
CA LEU A 16 14.94 1.38 -2.74
C LEU A 16 14.83 2.06 -4.11
N PRO A 17 14.26 1.37 -5.12
CA PRO A 17 13.89 1.99 -6.38
C PRO A 17 12.94 3.18 -6.16
N ARG A 18 13.09 4.23 -6.99
CA ARG A 18 12.27 5.45 -6.88
C ARG A 18 10.78 5.16 -6.97
N ASN A 19 10.35 4.26 -7.85
CA ASN A 19 8.96 3.86 -8.01
C ASN A 19 8.38 3.25 -6.73
N VAL A 20 9.16 2.46 -5.98
CA VAL A 20 8.74 1.88 -4.69
C VAL A 20 8.53 2.99 -3.65
N VAL A 21 9.48 3.92 -3.54
CA VAL A 21 9.36 5.06 -2.62
C VAL A 21 8.15 5.93 -2.96
N THR A 22 7.94 6.23 -4.24
CA THR A 22 6.79 7.00 -4.71
C THR A 22 5.48 6.27 -4.43
N ALA A 23 5.39 4.97 -4.71
CA ALA A 23 4.19 4.17 -4.44
C ALA A 23 3.82 4.23 -2.95
N ILE A 24 4.76 3.99 -2.04
CA ILE A 24 4.52 4.02 -0.60
C ILE A 24 4.07 5.41 -0.13
N ASN A 25 4.72 6.48 -0.60
CA ASN A 25 4.33 7.84 -0.22
C ASN A 25 2.92 8.18 -0.73
N ARG A 26 2.59 7.75 -1.95
CA ARG A 26 1.25 7.91 -2.53
C ARG A 26 0.20 7.11 -1.74
N SER A 27 0.49 5.87 -1.36
CA SER A 27 -0.38 5.06 -0.48
C SER A 27 -0.62 5.75 0.86
N ARG A 28 0.43 6.24 1.51
CA ARG A 28 0.34 6.96 2.81
C ARG A 28 -0.45 8.26 2.75
N ALA A 29 -0.46 8.92 1.60
CA ALA A 29 -1.20 10.14 1.37
C ALA A 29 -2.63 9.88 0.86
N ASP A 30 -3.04 8.62 0.74
CA ASP A 30 -4.29 8.24 0.09
C ASP A 30 -4.44 8.79 -1.35
N HIS A 31 -3.32 8.84 -2.09
CA HIS A 31 -3.21 9.41 -3.45
C HIS A 31 -2.62 8.42 -4.46
N TYR A 32 -3.26 7.27 -4.64
CA TYR A 32 -2.78 6.16 -5.47
C TYR A 32 -3.62 5.98 -6.75
N ASN A 33 -3.14 5.16 -7.68
CA ASN A 33 -3.76 4.96 -8.99
C ASN A 33 -4.69 3.74 -8.99
N LEU A 34 -5.64 3.70 -8.06
CA LEU A 34 -6.69 2.69 -8.00
C LEU A 34 -8.05 3.34 -8.19
N SER A 35 -9.01 2.60 -8.70
CA SER A 35 -10.31 3.13 -9.16
C SER A 35 -11.06 3.88 -8.05
N ALA A 36 -11.00 3.40 -6.80
CA ALA A 36 -11.57 4.10 -5.64
C ALA A 36 -10.96 5.50 -5.42
N SER A 37 -9.65 5.66 -5.58
CA SER A 37 -8.98 6.96 -5.43
C SER A 37 -9.25 7.88 -6.62
N LEU A 38 -9.20 7.33 -7.84
CA LEU A 38 -9.43 8.08 -9.09
C LEU A 38 -10.85 8.62 -9.21
N THR A 39 -11.85 7.89 -8.70
CA THR A 39 -13.25 8.30 -8.71
C THR A 39 -13.47 9.57 -7.87
N ARG A 40 -12.76 9.73 -6.74
CA ARG A 40 -12.83 10.97 -5.93
C ARG A 40 -12.39 12.21 -6.69
N PHE A 41 -11.53 12.05 -7.70
CA PHE A 41 -11.08 13.10 -8.60
C PHE A 41 -11.84 13.14 -9.94
N LYS A 42 -12.90 12.33 -10.10
CA LYS A 42 -13.70 12.22 -11.32
C LYS A 42 -12.87 11.85 -12.57
N ILE A 43 -11.78 11.10 -12.39
CA ILE A 43 -10.93 10.62 -13.49
C ILE A 43 -11.54 9.35 -14.11
N VAL A 44 -12.17 8.52 -13.28
CA VAL A 44 -12.93 7.33 -13.67
C VAL A 44 -14.33 7.40 -13.06
N ASN A 45 -15.27 6.65 -13.62
CA ASN A 45 -16.68 6.72 -13.24
C ASN A 45 -17.11 5.64 -12.23
N ASP A 46 -16.28 4.62 -12.01
CA ASP A 46 -16.61 3.47 -11.16
C ASP A 46 -15.40 3.12 -10.28
N THR A 47 -15.69 2.61 -9.08
CA THR A 47 -14.73 2.14 -8.10
C THR A 47 -14.36 0.67 -8.29
N LYS A 48 -15.03 -0.08 -9.17
CA LYS A 48 -14.85 -1.52 -9.31
C LYS A 48 -13.44 -1.99 -9.63
N CYS A 49 -13.07 -3.12 -9.04
CA CYS A 49 -11.86 -3.85 -9.43
C CYS A 49 -12.18 -4.83 -10.57
N LEU A 50 -11.18 -5.11 -11.40
CA LEU A 50 -11.27 -6.12 -12.47
C LEU A 50 -11.54 -7.53 -11.93
N CYS A 51 -11.33 -7.78 -10.64
CA CYS A 51 -11.63 -9.07 -10.03
C CYS A 51 -13.13 -9.26 -9.71
N GLY A 52 -13.96 -8.24 -9.93
CA GLY A 52 -15.40 -8.22 -9.64
C GLY A 52 -15.79 -7.59 -8.30
N GLU A 53 -14.83 -7.10 -7.50
CA GLU A 53 -15.13 -6.38 -6.26
C GLU A 53 -15.66 -4.96 -6.57
N GLU A 54 -16.61 -4.48 -5.77
CA GLU A 54 -17.24 -3.17 -5.96
C GLU A 54 -16.27 -1.99 -5.69
N VAL A 55 -15.24 -2.21 -4.87
CA VAL A 55 -14.28 -1.17 -4.48
C VAL A 55 -12.84 -1.65 -4.63
N GLU A 56 -12.14 -1.07 -5.60
CA GLU A 56 -10.70 -1.21 -5.80
C GLU A 56 -9.94 -0.17 -4.96
N ASP A 57 -9.76 -0.48 -3.68
CA ASP A 57 -8.91 0.28 -2.77
C ASP A 57 -7.62 -0.47 -2.42
N LEU A 58 -6.77 0.17 -1.62
CA LEU A 58 -5.46 -0.38 -1.25
C LEU A 58 -5.57 -1.62 -0.36
N ASN A 59 -6.60 -1.69 0.49
CA ASN A 59 -6.82 -2.84 1.35
C ASN A 59 -7.27 -4.04 0.53
N HIS A 60 -8.20 -3.83 -0.40
CA HIS A 60 -8.60 -4.81 -1.37
C HIS A 60 -7.39 -5.32 -2.17
N VAL A 61 -6.68 -4.45 -2.89
CA VAL A 61 -5.58 -4.85 -3.78
C VAL A 61 -4.47 -5.61 -3.05
N VAL A 62 -4.04 -5.11 -1.88
CA VAL A 62 -2.92 -5.72 -1.14
C VAL A 62 -3.34 -6.95 -0.36
N CYS A 63 -4.49 -6.92 0.32
CA CYS A 63 -4.85 -7.93 1.31
C CYS A 63 -5.91 -8.95 0.84
N GLN A 64 -6.71 -8.67 -0.18
CA GLN A 64 -7.90 -9.49 -0.51
C GLN A 64 -8.01 -9.90 -1.99
N CYS A 65 -7.65 -9.02 -2.93
CA CYS A 65 -7.84 -9.17 -4.37
C CYS A 65 -7.22 -10.45 -4.94
N GLN A 66 -8.04 -11.34 -5.50
CA GLN A 66 -7.59 -12.62 -6.03
C GLN A 66 -6.56 -12.50 -7.17
N LEU A 67 -6.57 -11.39 -7.92
CA LEU A 67 -5.62 -11.13 -9.00
C LEU A 67 -4.17 -11.02 -8.51
N TYR A 68 -3.97 -10.74 -7.22
CA TYR A 68 -2.65 -10.52 -6.61
C TYR A 68 -2.29 -11.58 -5.56
N ASN A 69 -2.93 -12.75 -5.59
CA ASN A 69 -2.68 -13.82 -4.62
C ASN A 69 -1.20 -14.24 -4.55
N GLU A 70 -0.54 -14.42 -5.70
CA GLU A 70 0.88 -14.83 -5.73
C GLU A 70 1.80 -13.79 -5.07
N GLN A 71 1.58 -12.51 -5.37
CA GLN A 71 2.33 -11.39 -4.80
C GLN A 71 2.06 -11.30 -3.30
N ARG A 72 0.79 -11.48 -2.88
CA ARG A 72 0.40 -11.49 -1.47
C ARG A 72 1.03 -12.65 -0.70
N PHE A 73 1.10 -13.85 -1.28
CA PHE A 73 1.78 -14.97 -0.64
C PHE A 73 3.26 -14.69 -0.40
N LYS A 74 3.95 -14.09 -1.38
CA LYS A 74 5.35 -13.66 -1.23
C LYS A 74 5.47 -12.59 -0.13
N LEU A 75 4.57 -11.61 -0.12
CA LEU A 75 4.52 -10.57 0.91
C LEU A 75 4.32 -11.16 2.31
N ILE A 76 3.30 -11.98 2.51
CA ILE A 76 2.99 -12.63 3.80
C ILE A 76 4.18 -13.46 4.27
N ARG A 77 4.76 -14.28 3.38
CA ARG A 77 5.94 -15.10 3.72
C ARG A 77 7.08 -14.22 4.23
N ASN A 78 7.38 -13.12 3.55
CA ASN A 78 8.41 -12.18 3.99
C ASN A 78 8.06 -11.51 5.33
N LEU A 79 6.82 -11.05 5.52
CA LEU A 79 6.38 -10.40 6.76
C LEU A 79 6.43 -11.36 7.97
N LEU A 80 6.10 -12.63 7.77
CA LEU A 80 6.19 -13.66 8.80
C LEU A 80 7.64 -13.93 9.23
N THR A 81 8.61 -13.91 8.29
CA THR A 81 10.04 -13.97 8.65
C THR A 81 10.47 -12.79 9.53
N GLN A 82 9.78 -11.66 9.41
CA GLN A 82 9.99 -10.45 10.20
C GLN A 82 9.13 -10.38 11.47
N LYS A 83 8.44 -11.46 11.86
CA LYS A 83 7.60 -11.57 13.06
C LYS A 83 6.40 -10.59 13.10
N HIS A 84 5.85 -10.21 11.95
CA HIS A 84 4.61 -9.44 11.92
C HIS A 84 3.39 -10.31 12.24
N GLN A 85 2.36 -9.72 12.84
CA GLN A 85 1.10 -10.40 13.19
C GLN A 85 0.08 -10.30 12.05
N LEU A 86 -0.78 -11.31 11.95
CA LEU A 86 -1.90 -11.40 11.03
C LEU A 86 -3.23 -11.18 11.81
N PRO A 87 -4.33 -10.74 11.15
CA PRO A 87 -4.47 -10.45 9.72
C PRO A 87 -3.78 -9.16 9.29
N LEU A 88 -3.32 -9.10 8.04
CA LEU A 88 -2.72 -7.88 7.49
C LEU A 88 -3.82 -6.86 7.21
N HIS A 89 -3.78 -5.73 7.92
CA HIS A 89 -4.49 -4.53 7.51
C HIS A 89 -3.52 -3.58 6.81
N ILE A 90 -3.96 -2.94 5.72
CA ILE A 90 -3.06 -2.08 4.96
C ILE A 90 -2.51 -0.92 5.80
N ASP A 91 -3.33 -0.38 6.72
CA ASP A 91 -2.91 0.66 7.65
C ASP A 91 -1.72 0.23 8.51
N THR A 92 -1.66 -1.04 8.93
CA THR A 92 -0.54 -1.57 9.70
C THR A 92 0.76 -1.54 8.89
N LEU A 93 0.68 -1.71 7.57
CA LEU A 93 1.83 -1.71 6.67
C LEU A 93 2.24 -0.29 6.26
N ILE A 94 1.28 0.59 5.96
CA ILE A 94 1.60 1.94 5.47
C ILE A 94 1.88 2.92 6.61
N VAL A 95 1.27 2.77 7.78
CA VAL A 95 1.48 3.67 8.93
C VAL A 95 2.78 3.37 9.67
N SER A 96 3.26 2.14 9.63
CA SER A 96 4.47 1.74 10.35
C SER A 96 5.68 2.57 9.89
N LYS A 97 6.25 3.32 10.84
CA LYS A 97 7.52 4.07 10.72
C LYS A 97 8.71 3.14 10.42
N TYR A 98 8.52 1.82 10.52
CA TYR A 98 9.57 0.81 10.60
C TYR A 98 9.35 -0.39 9.68
N VAL A 99 8.51 -0.30 8.64
CA VAL A 99 8.50 -1.36 7.62
C VAL A 99 9.87 -1.36 6.94
N ASN A 100 10.65 -2.36 7.31
CA ASN A 100 11.96 -2.63 6.73
C ASN A 100 11.73 -3.38 5.42
N PHE A 101 11.40 -2.61 4.37
CA PHE A 101 11.86 -2.94 3.03
C PHE A 101 13.38 -2.76 2.97
#